data_AF-A0A662R230-F1
#
_entry.id   AF-A0A662R230-F1
#
_cell.length_a   1.000
_cell.length_b   1.000
_cell.length_c   1.000
_cell.angle_alpha   90.00
_cell.angle_beta   90.00
_cell.angle_gamma   90.00
#
_symmetry.space_group_name_H-M   'P 1'
#
loop_
_entity.id
_entity.type
_entity.pdbx_description
1 polymer ?
#
loop_
_entity_poly.entity_id
_entity_poly.type
_entity_poly.pdbx_seq_one_letter_code
_entity_poly.pdbx_strand_id
1 'polypeptide(L)'
;MTREFQLDKEKIELLLKMVDNASSLEKHRSMPRYGWETKDRIIKQSEIYDELKAKEIMDQALKTLDAVYAFFKSLNMVELEDVLVEMERCLKR
;
A
#
# COMPACT_ATOMS: atom_id res chain seq x y z
N MET A 1 2.52 -7.31 -30.25
CA MET A 1 1.19 -6.67 -30.14
C MET A 1 1.08 -6.10 -28.74
N THR A 2 1.16 -4.78 -28.61
CA THR A 2 0.84 -4.09 -27.35
C THR A 2 -0.67 -4.18 -27.17
N ARG A 3 -1.16 -4.94 -26.19
CA ARG A 3 -2.58 -4.88 -25.83
C ARG A 3 -2.79 -3.53 -25.15
N GLU A 4 -3.47 -2.61 -25.82
CA GLU A 4 -3.93 -1.37 -25.18
C GLU A 4 -4.97 -1.75 -24.13
N PHE A 5 -4.63 -1.59 -22.86
CA PHE A 5 -5.58 -1.76 -21.78
C PHE A 5 -6.54 -0.57 -21.79
N GLN A 6 -7.80 -0.82 -22.17
CA GLN A 6 -8.85 0.17 -21.97
C GLN A 6 -9.21 0.20 -20.48
N LEU A 7 -8.82 1.30 -19.83
CA LEU A 7 -9.19 1.58 -18.44
C LEU A 7 -10.52 2.31 -18.44
N ASP A 8 -11.54 1.68 -17.87
CA ASP A 8 -12.79 2.36 -17.55
C ASP A 8 -12.64 3.22 -16.28
N LYS A 9 -13.68 4.00 -15.99
CA LYS A 9 -13.71 4.90 -14.84
C LYS A 9 -13.44 4.17 -13.51
N GLU A 10 -14.01 2.98 -13.33
CA GLU A 10 -13.85 2.20 -12.10
C GLU A 10 -12.39 1.77 -11.90
N LYS A 11 -11.74 1.30 -12.96
CA LYS A 11 -10.31 0.94 -12.94
C LYS A 11 -9.43 2.14 -12.64
N ILE A 12 -9.73 3.31 -13.22
CA ILE A 12 -9.02 4.55 -12.93
C ILE A 12 -9.19 4.95 -11.45
N GLU A 13 -10.40 4.86 -10.91
CA GLU A 13 -10.66 5.15 -9.50
C GLU A 13 -9.88 4.22 -8.55
N LEU A 14 -9.74 2.94 -8.91
CA LEU A 14 -8.92 1.99 -8.15
C LEU A 14 -7.44 2.39 -8.19
N LEU A 15 -6.90 2.79 -9.35
CA LEU A 15 -5.53 3.28 -9.46
C LEU A 15 -5.29 4.55 -8.64
N LEU A 16 -6.24 5.50 -8.66
CA LEU A 16 -6.16 6.72 -7.83
C LEU A 16 -6.14 6.37 -6.34
N LYS A 17 -7.03 5.46 -5.89
CA LYS A 17 -7.02 4.96 -4.50
C LYS A 17 -5.69 4.32 -4.13
N MET A 18 -5.06 3.56 -5.02
CA MET A 18 -3.74 3.00 -4.74
C MET A 18 -2.70 4.09 -4.51
N VAL A 19 -2.63 5.09 -5.40
CA VAL A 19 -1.66 6.19 -5.32
C VAL A 19 -1.86 6.98 -4.03
N ASP A 20 -3.10 7.33 -3.69
CA ASP A 20 -3.41 8.11 -2.50
C ASP A 20 -2.95 7.40 -1.22
N ASN A 21 -3.24 6.10 -1.10
CA ASN A 21 -2.85 5.34 0.09
C ASN A 21 -1.34 5.00 0.11
N ALA A 22 -0.75 4.65 -1.04
CA ALA A 22 0.67 4.31 -1.12
C ALA A 22 1.59 5.52 -0.87
N SER A 23 1.22 6.70 -1.35
CA SER A 23 2.02 7.92 -1.17
C SER A 23 2.21 8.29 0.30
N SER A 24 1.23 7.97 1.16
CA SER A 24 1.34 8.13 2.61
C SER A 24 2.36 7.17 3.21
N LEU A 25 2.36 5.91 2.76
CA LEU A 25 3.30 4.88 3.22
C LEU A 25 4.75 5.18 2.80
N GLU A 26 4.96 5.76 1.62
CA GLU A 26 6.30 6.14 1.15
C GLU A 26 6.96 7.19 2.05
N LYS A 27 6.17 8.11 2.64
CA LYS A 27 6.67 9.10 3.61
C LYS A 27 7.20 8.44 4.89
N HIS A 28 6.77 7.23 5.22
CA HIS A 28 7.33 6.48 6.35
C HIS A 28 8.64 5.81 5.98
N ARG A 29 8.85 5.43 4.71
CA ARG A 29 10.10 4.84 4.23
C ARG A 29 11.24 5.87 4.15
N SER A 30 10.92 7.15 3.97
CA SER A 30 11.89 8.24 4.07
C SER A 30 12.32 8.54 5.51
N MET A 31 11.68 7.93 6.52
CA MET A 31 12.16 7.97 7.90
C MET A 31 13.31 6.95 8.11
N PRO A 32 14.43 7.36 8.72
CA PRO A 32 15.59 6.49 8.91
C PRO A 32 15.31 5.27 9.79
N ARG A 33 15.81 4.11 9.35
CA ARG A 33 15.66 2.80 10.01
C ARG A 33 16.33 2.69 11.38
N TYR A 34 17.10 3.68 11.80
CA TYR A 34 17.80 3.68 13.10
C TYR A 34 17.39 4.85 13.99
N GLY A 35 16.30 5.53 13.64
CA GLY A 35 15.86 6.75 14.32
C GLY A 35 16.34 8.02 13.62
N TRP A 36 15.75 9.15 13.98
CA TRP A 36 16.02 10.45 13.35
C TRP A 36 17.10 11.19 14.14
N GLU A 37 18.25 11.41 13.53
CA GLU A 37 19.32 12.20 14.14
C GLU A 37 18.93 13.68 14.12
N THR A 38 18.88 14.29 15.30
CA THR A 38 18.74 15.73 15.49
C THR A 38 20.03 16.29 16.06
N LYS A 39 20.15 17.63 16.11
CA LYS A 39 21.33 18.30 16.68
C LYS A 39 21.65 17.86 18.12
N ASP A 40 20.62 17.49 18.90
CA ASP A 40 20.74 17.23 20.33
C ASP A 40 20.69 15.74 20.69
N ARG A 41 19.96 14.92 19.92
CA ARG A 41 19.84 13.46 20.15
C ARG A 41 19.30 12.69 18.95
N ILE A 42 19.40 11.37 19.00
CA ILE A 42 18.71 10.46 18.09
C ILE A 42 17.30 10.19 18.64
N ILE A 43 16.26 10.47 17.86
CA ILE A 43 14.87 10.09 18.15
C ILE A 43 14.70 8.63 17.78
N LYS A 44 14.39 7.75 18.75
CA LYS A 44 14.23 6.32 18.51
C LYS A 44 12.96 6.01 17.73
N GLN A 45 12.92 4.90 17.02
CA GLN A 45 11.71 4.45 16.30
C GLN A 45 10.48 4.33 17.21
N SER A 46 10.65 3.87 18.45
CA SER A 46 9.58 3.77 19.43
C SER A 46 8.99 5.13 19.85
N GLU A 47 9.71 6.23 19.61
CA GLU A 47 9.22 7.60 19.84
C GLU A 47 8.48 8.15 18.60
N ILE A 48 8.65 7.51 17.43
CA ILE A 48 8.06 7.91 16.15
C ILE A 48 6.80 7.09 15.86
N TYR A 49 6.85 5.79 16.17
CA TYR A 49 5.78 4.82 15.92
C TYR A 49 5.22 4.35 17.26
N ASP A 50 4.21 5.07 17.75
CA ASP A 50 3.34 4.55 18.81
C ASP A 50 2.29 3.59 18.21
N GLU A 51 1.48 2.98 19.08
CA GLU A 51 0.44 2.03 18.67
C GLU A 51 -0.56 2.65 17.69
N LEU A 52 -0.92 3.92 17.91
CA LEU A 52 -1.87 4.63 17.06
C LEU A 52 -1.31 4.84 15.65
N LYS A 53 -0.05 5.28 15.57
CA LYS A 53 0.62 5.52 14.29
C LYS A 53 0.90 4.22 13.55
N ALA A 54 1.31 3.17 14.28
CA ALA A 54 1.47 1.83 13.71
C ALA A 54 0.15 1.33 13.12
N LYS A 55 -0.96 1.48 13.85
CA LYS A 55 -2.29 1.13 13.37
C LYS A 55 -2.69 1.90 12.12
N GLU A 56 -2.50 3.23 12.11
CA GLU A 56 -2.80 4.07 10.95
C GLU A 56 -2.04 3.62 9.69
N ILE A 57 -0.75 3.31 9.83
CA ILE A 57 0.09 2.81 8.74
C ILE A 57 -0.41 1.45 8.24
N MET A 58 -0.75 0.54 9.15
CA MET A 58 -1.30 -0.77 8.79
C MET A 58 -2.65 -0.65 8.08
N ASP A 59 -3.53 0.22 8.56
CA ASP A 59 -4.83 0.48 7.93
C ASP A 59 -4.66 1.05 6.50
N GLN A 60 -3.70 1.95 6.29
CA GLN A 60 -3.36 2.48 4.96
C GLN A 60 -2.75 1.40 4.05
N ALA A 61 -1.90 0.53 4.59
CA ALA A 61 -1.33 -0.59 3.85
C ALA A 61 -2.41 -1.59 3.40
N LEU A 62 -3.36 -1.92 4.28
CA LEU A 62 -4.49 -2.79 3.94
C LEU A 62 -5.40 -2.16 2.87
N LYS A 63 -5.72 -0.86 2.98
CA LYS A 63 -6.49 -0.15 1.95
C LYS A 63 -5.78 -0.13 0.59
N THR A 64 -4.45 0.01 0.60
CA THR A 64 -3.64 -0.08 -0.62
C THR A 64 -3.74 -1.48 -1.22
N LEU A 65 -3.53 -2.51 -0.40
CA LEU A 65 -3.59 -3.91 -0.85
C LEU A 65 -4.97 -4.27 -1.40
N ASP A 66 -6.05 -3.82 -0.75
CA ASP A 66 -7.43 -4.02 -1.20
C ASP A 66 -7.69 -3.36 -2.56
N ALA A 67 -7.21 -2.11 -2.75
CA ALA A 67 -7.32 -1.41 -4.03
C ALA A 67 -6.56 -2.16 -5.15
N VAL A 68 -5.33 -2.62 -4.88
CA VAL A 68 -4.54 -3.42 -5.83
C VAL A 68 -5.26 -4.73 -6.17
N TYR A 69 -5.80 -5.43 -5.16
CA TYR A 69 -6.52 -6.68 -5.36
C TYR A 69 -7.76 -6.46 -6.23
N ALA A 70 -8.57 -5.45 -5.92
CA ALA A 70 -9.76 -5.11 -6.68
C ALA A 70 -9.43 -4.76 -8.14
N PHE A 71 -8.34 -4.02 -8.37
CA PHE A 71 -7.91 -3.67 -9.72
C PHE A 71 -7.47 -4.89 -10.50
N PHE A 72 -6.56 -5.72 -9.97
CA PHE A 72 -6.10 -6.92 -10.66
C PHE A 72 -7.22 -7.92 -10.90
N LYS A 73 -8.14 -8.07 -9.94
CA LYS A 73 -9.35 -8.88 -10.12
C LYS A 73 -10.22 -8.35 -11.27
N SER A 74 -10.34 -7.03 -11.41
CA SER A 74 -11.12 -6.42 -12.49
C SER A 74 -10.55 -6.63 -13.89
N LEU A 75 -9.27 -7.03 -14.01
CA LEU A 75 -8.63 -7.34 -15.28
C LEU A 75 -9.03 -8.72 -15.82
N ASN A 76 -9.57 -9.62 -14.98
CA ASN A 76 -9.96 -10.99 -15.32
C ASN A 76 -8.85 -11.75 -16.08
N MET A 77 -7.59 -11.57 -15.66
CA MET A 77 -6.43 -12.23 -16.25
C MET A 77 -6.13 -13.53 -15.50
N VAL A 78 -6.09 -14.65 -16.23
CA VAL A 78 -5.79 -15.98 -15.64
C VAL A 78 -4.39 -16.02 -15.04
N GLU A 79 -3.45 -15.27 -15.63
CA GLU A 79 -2.07 -15.17 -15.16
C GLU A 79 -1.94 -14.53 -13.77
N LEU A 80 -3.01 -13.90 -13.26
CA LEU A 80 -3.04 -13.26 -11.95
C LEU A 80 -3.73 -14.12 -10.88
N GLU A 81 -4.25 -15.30 -11.20
CA GLU A 81 -5.06 -16.10 -10.27
C GLU A 81 -4.31 -16.46 -8.97
N ASP A 82 -3.08 -16.98 -9.09
CA ASP A 82 -2.24 -17.29 -7.92
C ASP A 82 -1.92 -16.05 -7.07
N VAL A 83 -1.68 -14.91 -7.74
CA VAL A 83 -1.40 -13.63 -7.07
C VAL A 83 -2.64 -13.17 -6.29
N LEU A 84 -3.82 -13.25 -6.90
CA LEU A 84 -5.09 -12.87 -6.27
C LEU A 84 -5.41 -13.73 -5.05
N VAL A 85 -5.12 -15.04 -5.10
CA VAL A 85 -5.29 -15.95 -3.96
C VAL A 85 -4.41 -15.54 -2.78
N GLU A 86 -3.13 -15.25 -3.02
CA GLU A 86 -2.24 -14.82 -1.94
C GLU A 86 -2.63 -13.45 -1.37
N MET A 87 -3.02 -12.51 -2.24
CA MET A 87 -3.52 -11.20 -1.79
C MET A 87 -4.78 -11.32 -0.93
N GLU A 88 -5.72 -12.18 -1.30
CA GLU A 88 -6.94 -12.42 -0.54
C GLU A 88 -6.64 -13.02 0.84
N ARG A 89 -5.64 -13.92 0.94
CA ARG A 89 -5.19 -14.47 2.23
C ARG A 89 -4.61 -13.37 3.13
N CYS A 90 -3.86 -12.43 2.57
CA CYS A 90 -3.32 -11.30 3.31
C CYS A 90 -4.42 -10.35 3.83
N LEU A 91 -5.50 -10.15 3.07
CA LEU A 91 -6.61 -9.28 3.46
C LEU A 91 -7.54 -9.88 4.52
N LYS A 92 -7.57 -11.21 4.67
CA LYS A 92 -8.41 -11.93 5.64
C LYS A 92 -7.75 -12.13 7.02
N ARG A 93 -6.53 -11.65 7.22
CA ARG A 93 -5.79 -11.71 8.49
C ARG A 93 -6.14 -10.53 9.38
#